data_AF-A0A967VSR5-F1
#
_entry.id   AF-A0A967VSR5-F1
#
_cell.length_a   1.000
_cell.length_b   1.000
_cell.length_c   1.000
_cell.angle_alpha   90.00
_cell.angle_beta   90.00
_cell.angle_gamma   90.00
#
_symmetry.space_group_name_H-M   'P 1'
#
loop_
_entity.id
_entity.type
_entity.pdbx_description
1 polymer ?
#
loop_
_entity_poly.entity_id
_entity_poly.type
_entity_poly.pdbx_seq_one_letter_code
_entity_poly.pdbx_strand_id
1 'polypeptide(L)'
;MYFGTPESPIYASPDDTTFVNLFLSYAGPLDLVITLPEDNFSTTQRVIPIEGTVRSGQEVDYSSLSATLSVNDNISQKIAIDTLSGFFFTSALLPQRNNRIEVSVADSINNQLVSDQITVSFTGTFPFLRAALSWDGQADLDLHMINPNGLECYFSNPQVGGMELDVDNTSGFGPENISVTTDTIPGLYNVFVRNFSSTLGITANVKIFKYNPNIDEEELIDEQSRLFSDVNDWIVGDYTLP
;
A
#
# COMPACT_ATOMS: atom_id res chain seq x y z
N MET A 1 -29.66 -5.12 88.37
CA MET A 1 -30.12 -4.87 86.99
C MET A 1 -29.42 -3.60 86.51
N TYR A 2 -28.23 -3.76 85.93
CA TYR A 2 -27.42 -2.67 85.38
C TYR A 2 -27.69 -2.63 83.88
N PHE A 3 -28.24 -1.53 83.38
CA PHE A 3 -28.42 -1.30 81.94
C PHE A 3 -27.24 -0.46 81.44
N GLY A 4 -26.55 -0.98 80.40
CA GLY A 4 -25.39 -0.36 79.77
C GLY A 4 -25.73 0.91 79.00
N THR A 5 -24.74 1.80 78.92
CA THR A 5 -24.76 3.02 78.09
C THR A 5 -24.66 2.66 76.60
N PRO A 6 -25.38 3.34 75.70
CA PRO A 6 -25.21 3.12 74.26
C PRO A 6 -23.90 3.76 73.75
N GLU A 7 -23.19 3.03 72.90
CA GLU A 7 -22.01 3.53 72.18
C GLU A 7 -22.37 4.69 71.23
N SER A 8 -21.43 5.64 71.10
CA SER A 8 -21.54 6.78 70.20
C SER A 8 -21.35 6.35 68.73
N PRO A 9 -22.10 6.92 67.77
CA PRO A 9 -21.91 6.58 66.36
C PRO A 9 -20.59 7.15 65.84
N ILE A 10 -19.87 6.31 65.11
CA ILE A 10 -18.68 6.68 64.33
C ILE A 10 -19.15 7.58 63.19
N TYR A 11 -18.79 8.86 63.23
CA TYR A 11 -18.91 9.75 62.06
C TYR A 11 -17.80 9.41 61.07
N ALA A 12 -18.14 8.77 59.95
CA ALA A 12 -17.26 8.66 58.80
C ALA A 12 -17.10 10.05 58.16
N SER A 13 -15.86 10.49 57.98
CA SER A 13 -15.48 11.70 57.24
C SER A 13 -15.91 11.58 55.77
N PRO A 14 -16.65 12.53 55.19
CA PRO A 14 -17.10 12.44 53.81
C PRO A 14 -16.11 13.18 52.90
N ASP A 15 -14.87 12.74 52.80
CA ASP A 15 -13.89 13.30 51.85
C ASP A 15 -12.72 12.33 51.65
N ASP A 16 -12.96 11.21 50.97
CA ASP A 16 -11.92 10.56 50.16
C ASP A 16 -12.54 9.60 49.14
N THR A 17 -13.27 10.17 48.18
CA THR A 17 -13.60 9.47 46.94
C THR A 17 -13.00 10.26 45.81
N THR A 18 -11.70 10.06 45.55
CA THR A 18 -11.15 10.33 44.22
C THR A 18 -11.85 9.39 43.24
N PHE A 19 -12.99 9.81 42.71
CA PHE A 19 -13.56 9.19 41.53
C PHE A 19 -12.59 9.44 40.39
N VAL A 20 -11.74 8.45 40.10
CA VAL A 20 -11.14 8.33 38.78
C VAL A 20 -12.33 8.09 37.86
N ASN A 21 -12.85 9.15 37.24
CA ASN A 21 -13.76 9.02 36.12
C ASN A 21 -12.96 8.34 35.01
N LEU A 22 -12.98 7.01 34.99
CA LEU A 22 -12.62 6.25 33.81
C LEU A 22 -13.77 6.50 32.84
N PHE A 23 -13.70 7.61 32.10
CA PHE A 23 -14.47 7.75 30.89
C PHE A 23 -13.99 6.61 29.99
N LEU A 24 -14.76 5.52 29.95
CA LEU A 24 -14.82 4.71 28.74
C LEU A 24 -15.42 5.65 27.70
N SER A 25 -14.58 6.44 27.04
CA SER A 25 -14.96 7.20 25.87
C SER A 25 -15.35 6.16 24.83
N TYR A 26 -16.63 5.85 24.76
CA TYR A 26 -17.17 5.10 23.65
C TYR A 26 -16.92 5.94 22.41
N ALA A 27 -15.89 5.60 21.63
CA ALA A 27 -15.71 6.17 20.32
C ALA A 27 -16.95 5.80 19.51
N GLY A 28 -17.66 6.82 19.02
CA GLY A 28 -18.75 6.60 18.07
C GLY A 28 -18.24 5.82 16.84
N PRO A 29 -19.13 5.17 16.07
CA PRO A 29 -18.71 4.44 14.89
C PRO A 29 -17.89 5.35 13.98
N LEU A 30 -16.75 4.86 13.50
CA LEU A 30 -16.00 5.53 12.44
C LEU A 30 -16.83 5.59 11.16
N ASP A 31 -16.73 6.70 10.46
CA ASP A 31 -17.25 6.92 9.13
C ASP A 31 -16.06 7.15 8.20
N LEU A 32 -15.92 6.27 7.20
CA LEU A 32 -14.82 6.31 6.23
C LEU A 32 -15.42 6.55 4.86
N VAL A 33 -14.89 7.55 4.15
CA VAL A 33 -15.34 7.89 2.81
C VAL A 33 -14.14 8.16 1.91
N ILE A 34 -14.05 7.47 0.79
CA ILE A 34 -13.22 7.81 -0.36
C ILE A 34 -13.90 8.96 -1.10
N THR A 35 -13.21 10.09 -1.20
CA THR A 35 -13.72 11.32 -1.82
C THR A 35 -13.18 11.55 -3.23
N LEU A 36 -12.05 10.94 -3.57
CA LEU A 36 -11.48 11.00 -4.92
C LEU A 36 -10.80 9.66 -5.27
N PRO A 37 -10.98 9.15 -6.50
CA PRO A 37 -12.00 9.58 -7.45
C PRO A 37 -13.41 9.20 -6.97
N GLU A 38 -14.43 9.71 -7.66
CA GLU A 38 -15.80 9.27 -7.43
C GLU A 38 -15.99 7.79 -7.85
N ASP A 39 -16.97 7.11 -7.25
CA ASP A 39 -17.32 5.75 -7.66
C ASP A 39 -17.76 5.69 -9.14
N ASN A 40 -17.33 4.66 -9.86
CA ASN A 40 -17.50 4.45 -11.30
C ASN A 40 -16.73 5.46 -12.18
N PHE A 41 -15.70 6.11 -11.65
CA PHE A 41 -14.81 6.97 -12.43
C PHE A 41 -14.11 6.19 -13.56
N SER A 42 -13.84 6.87 -14.68
CA SER A 42 -13.11 6.31 -15.82
C SER A 42 -11.91 7.17 -16.15
N THR A 43 -10.77 6.53 -16.46
CA THR A 43 -9.51 7.25 -16.69
C THR A 43 -8.62 6.53 -17.71
N THR A 44 -7.78 7.30 -18.39
CA THR A 44 -6.65 6.78 -19.18
C THR A 44 -5.33 6.80 -18.41
N GLN A 45 -5.31 7.40 -17.21
CA GLN A 45 -4.15 7.36 -16.32
C GLN A 45 -4.15 6.05 -15.54
N ARG A 46 -3.01 5.36 -15.58
CA ARG A 46 -2.86 4.04 -14.95
C ARG A 46 -2.57 4.12 -13.46
N VAL A 47 -2.03 5.24 -13.01
CA VAL A 47 -1.85 5.58 -11.59
C VAL A 47 -2.73 6.79 -11.31
N ILE A 48 -3.58 6.68 -10.30
CA ILE A 48 -4.52 7.73 -9.93
C ILE A 48 -4.38 8.10 -8.45
N PRO A 49 -4.64 9.37 -8.08
CA PRO A 49 -4.75 9.76 -6.68
C PRO A 49 -5.99 9.12 -6.05
N ILE A 50 -5.85 8.71 -4.79
CA ILE A 50 -6.93 8.25 -3.92
C ILE A 50 -6.94 9.13 -2.68
N GLU A 51 -8.07 9.78 -2.43
CA GLU A 51 -8.28 10.65 -1.29
C GLU A 51 -9.51 10.22 -0.51
N GLY A 52 -9.50 10.52 0.78
CA GLY A 52 -10.69 10.36 1.60
C GLY A 52 -10.49 10.87 3.01
N THR A 53 -11.51 10.68 3.83
CA THR A 53 -11.48 11.09 5.24
C THR A 53 -12.09 10.02 6.12
N VAL A 54 -11.47 9.83 7.29
CA VAL A 54 -12.06 9.13 8.44
C VAL A 54 -12.63 10.17 9.39
N ARG A 55 -13.85 9.94 9.88
CA ARG A 55 -14.56 10.83 10.80
C ARG A 55 -15.25 10.01 11.89
N SER A 56 -15.69 10.68 12.95
CA SER A 56 -16.65 10.13 13.91
C SER A 56 -17.54 11.24 14.42
N GLY A 57 -18.71 10.87 14.97
CA GLY A 57 -19.55 11.78 15.73
C GLY A 57 -18.96 12.17 17.10
N GLN A 58 -17.81 11.63 17.48
CA GLN A 58 -17.05 11.90 18.71
C GLN A 58 -15.60 12.25 18.37
N GLU A 59 -14.81 12.67 19.37
CA GLU A 59 -13.36 12.87 19.22
C GLU A 59 -12.69 11.54 18.86
N VAL A 60 -11.80 11.58 17.86
CA VAL A 60 -11.05 10.42 17.37
C VAL A 60 -9.57 10.71 17.55
N ASP A 61 -8.87 9.77 18.19
CA ASP A 61 -7.41 9.75 18.13
C ASP A 61 -6.98 9.10 16.79
N TYR A 62 -6.78 9.92 15.77
CA TYR A 62 -6.36 9.44 14.46
C TYR A 62 -4.97 8.78 14.48
N SER A 63 -4.14 9.08 15.48
CA SER A 63 -2.79 8.53 15.59
C SER A 63 -2.77 7.04 15.95
N SER A 64 -3.87 6.50 16.48
CA SER A 64 -4.01 5.08 16.80
C SER A 64 -4.61 4.25 15.66
N LEU A 65 -5.02 4.88 14.55
CA LEU A 65 -5.65 4.20 13.43
C LEU A 65 -4.59 3.59 12.49
N SER A 66 -4.92 2.43 11.93
CA SER A 66 -4.16 1.84 10.82
C SER A 66 -5.03 1.71 9.59
N ALA A 67 -4.57 2.25 8.46
CA ALA A 67 -5.30 2.22 7.20
C ALA A 67 -4.57 1.40 6.13
N THR A 68 -5.34 0.68 5.33
CA THR A 68 -4.85 -0.13 4.20
C THR A 68 -5.69 0.16 2.97
N LEU A 69 -5.04 0.46 1.85
CA LEU A 69 -5.65 0.47 0.54
C LEU A 69 -5.41 -0.89 -0.14
N SER A 70 -6.45 -1.48 -0.72
CA SER A 70 -6.34 -2.64 -1.60
C SER A 70 -6.88 -2.35 -3.01
N VAL A 71 -6.25 -2.96 -4.02
CA VAL A 71 -6.75 -2.97 -5.41
C VAL A 71 -6.88 -4.42 -5.86
N ASN A 72 -8.10 -4.80 -6.26
CA ASN A 72 -8.47 -6.13 -6.75
C ASN A 72 -7.97 -7.28 -5.84
N ASP A 73 -7.92 -7.03 -4.53
CA ASP A 73 -7.47 -7.95 -3.46
C ASP A 73 -6.00 -8.42 -3.54
N ASN A 74 -5.25 -8.06 -4.59
CA ASN A 74 -3.90 -8.57 -4.87
C ASN A 74 -2.80 -7.53 -4.65
N ILE A 75 -3.16 -6.24 -4.66
CA ILE A 75 -2.28 -5.14 -4.29
C ILE A 75 -2.80 -4.59 -2.97
N SER A 76 -1.93 -4.50 -1.96
CA SER A 76 -2.29 -3.97 -0.65
C SER A 76 -1.17 -3.10 -0.13
N GLN A 77 -1.49 -1.88 0.31
CA GLN A 77 -0.52 -0.93 0.84
C GLN A 77 -1.07 -0.28 2.11
N LYS A 78 -0.21 -0.11 3.11
CA LYS A 78 -0.53 0.74 4.26
C LYS A 78 -0.55 2.20 3.81
N ILE A 79 -1.52 2.96 4.28
CA ILE A 79 -1.64 4.39 3.99
C ILE A 79 -1.62 5.19 5.28
N ALA A 80 -1.06 6.39 5.23
CA ALA A 80 -1.04 7.30 6.37
C ALA A 80 -2.39 8.05 6.46
N ILE A 81 -2.86 8.24 7.69
CA ILE A 81 -3.96 9.16 8.01
C ILE A 81 -3.33 10.38 8.67
N ASP A 82 -3.70 11.57 8.20
CA ASP A 82 -3.34 12.82 8.86
C ASP A 82 -3.97 12.88 10.24
N THR A 83 -3.12 12.99 11.26
CA THR A 83 -3.54 12.88 12.67
C THR A 83 -4.37 14.05 13.18
N LEU A 84 -4.45 15.16 12.42
CA LEU A 84 -5.21 16.36 12.80
C LEU A 84 -6.59 16.38 12.16
N SER A 85 -6.73 15.83 10.95
CA SER A 85 -7.92 15.98 10.12
C SER A 85 -8.62 14.68 9.75
N GLY A 86 -7.98 13.51 9.95
CA GLY A 86 -8.49 12.22 9.48
C GLY A 86 -8.41 12.06 7.96
N PHE A 87 -7.80 13.00 7.24
CA PHE A 87 -7.60 12.94 5.79
C PHE A 87 -6.52 11.93 5.42
N PHE A 88 -6.68 11.27 4.28
CA PHE A 88 -5.63 10.47 3.66
C PHE A 88 -5.51 10.81 2.18
N PHE A 89 -4.28 10.71 1.66
CA PHE A 89 -3.95 10.82 0.25
C PHE A 89 -2.94 9.72 -0.09
N THR A 90 -3.17 9.01 -1.18
CA THR A 90 -2.23 8.02 -1.73
C THR A 90 -2.41 7.92 -3.25
N SER A 91 -1.68 7.03 -3.91
CA SER A 91 -1.93 6.65 -5.30
C SER A 91 -2.30 5.17 -5.41
N ALA A 92 -3.10 4.83 -6.41
CA ALA A 92 -3.44 3.45 -6.76
C ALA A 92 -3.06 3.15 -8.21
N LEU A 93 -2.39 2.01 -8.42
CA LEU A 93 -2.17 1.43 -9.73
C LEU A 93 -3.45 0.71 -10.18
N LEU A 94 -3.84 0.87 -11.44
CA LEU A 94 -4.97 0.21 -12.08
C LEU A 94 -4.45 -0.96 -12.96
N PRO A 95 -4.35 -2.19 -12.42
CA PRO A 95 -3.81 -3.33 -13.16
C PRO A 95 -4.77 -3.94 -14.19
N GLN A 96 -6.07 -3.62 -14.13
CA GLN A 96 -7.11 -4.25 -14.95
C GLN A 96 -8.03 -3.21 -15.59
N ARG A 97 -8.91 -3.63 -16.51
CA ARG A 97 -9.90 -2.73 -17.11
C ARG A 97 -10.88 -2.20 -16.09
N ASN A 98 -11.30 -3.05 -15.16
CA ASN A 98 -12.15 -2.67 -14.04
C ASN A 98 -11.43 -2.97 -12.74
N ASN A 99 -11.32 -1.98 -11.87
CA ASN A 99 -10.58 -2.10 -10.62
C ASN A 99 -11.51 -1.77 -9.46
N ARG A 100 -11.61 -2.69 -8.50
CA ARG A 100 -12.19 -2.44 -7.19
C ARG A 100 -11.08 -1.90 -6.29
N ILE A 101 -11.25 -0.68 -5.81
CA ILE A 101 -10.36 -0.04 -4.84
C ILE A 101 -11.10 0.01 -3.52
N GLU A 102 -10.51 -0.53 -2.47
CA GLU A 102 -11.06 -0.51 -1.13
C GLU A 102 -10.05 0.13 -0.17
N VAL A 103 -10.53 1.02 0.69
CA VAL A 103 -9.79 1.50 1.85
C VAL A 103 -10.41 0.88 3.08
N SER A 104 -9.60 0.30 3.95
CA SER A 104 -10.01 -0.22 5.25
C SER A 104 -9.24 0.48 6.35
N VAL A 105 -9.92 0.79 7.46
CA VAL A 105 -9.36 1.45 8.64
C VAL A 105 -9.70 0.63 9.87
N ALA A 106 -8.66 0.20 10.58
CA ALA A 106 -8.78 -0.49 11.85
C ALA A 106 -8.44 0.44 13.01
N ASP A 107 -9.31 0.46 14.01
CA ASP A 107 -9.09 1.03 15.32
C ASP A 107 -8.96 -0.13 16.32
N SER A 108 -7.72 -0.44 16.69
CA SER A 108 -7.45 -1.54 17.62
C SER A 108 -7.83 -1.23 19.07
N ILE A 109 -7.95 0.06 19.41
CA ILE A 109 -8.31 0.50 20.77
C ILE A 109 -9.82 0.25 20.98
N ASN A 110 -10.63 0.65 20.01
CA ASN A 110 -12.09 0.51 20.07
C ASN A 110 -12.63 -0.74 19.36
N ASN A 111 -11.74 -1.58 18.83
CA ASN A 111 -12.06 -2.81 18.10
C ASN A 111 -13.05 -2.57 16.94
N GLN A 112 -12.81 -1.53 16.16
CA GLN A 112 -13.59 -1.20 14.97
C GLN A 112 -12.79 -1.49 13.70
N LEU A 113 -13.48 -1.97 12.67
CA LEU A 113 -12.96 -2.10 11.32
C LEU A 113 -14.03 -1.55 10.39
N VAL A 114 -13.69 -0.50 9.64
CA VAL A 114 -14.57 0.11 8.64
C VAL A 114 -13.89 0.08 7.28
N SER A 115 -14.66 -0.07 6.22
CA SER A 115 -14.15 0.05 4.86
C SER A 115 -15.09 0.85 3.96
N ASP A 116 -14.51 1.46 2.95
CA ASP A 116 -15.22 2.07 1.83
C ASP A 116 -14.60 1.58 0.52
N GLN A 117 -15.42 1.47 -0.53
CA GLN A 117 -14.99 0.95 -1.81
C GLN A 117 -15.54 1.74 -2.98
N ILE A 118 -14.72 1.85 -4.03
CA ILE A 118 -15.10 2.41 -5.32
C ILE A 118 -14.68 1.48 -6.45
N THR A 119 -15.32 1.63 -7.60
CA THR A 119 -14.93 1.00 -8.86
C THR A 119 -14.36 2.05 -9.80
N VAL A 120 -13.21 1.74 -10.41
CA VAL A 120 -12.57 2.60 -11.41
C VAL A 120 -12.28 1.82 -12.69
N SER A 121 -12.70 2.37 -13.84
CA SER A 121 -12.43 1.80 -15.15
C SER A 121 -11.21 2.44 -15.81
N PHE A 122 -10.25 1.60 -16.23
CA PHE A 122 -9.07 2.02 -16.98
C PHE A 122 -9.27 1.83 -18.49
N THR A 123 -9.26 2.94 -19.23
CA THR A 123 -9.46 3.01 -20.68
C THR A 123 -8.20 3.35 -21.45
N GLY A 124 -7.04 3.41 -20.77
CA GLY A 124 -5.74 3.62 -21.38
C GLY A 124 -5.15 2.36 -22.01
N THR A 125 -3.87 2.40 -22.34
CA THR A 125 -3.12 1.26 -22.88
C THR A 125 -2.33 0.55 -21.80
N PHE A 126 -2.32 -0.79 -21.83
CA PHE A 126 -1.44 -1.58 -20.99
C PHE A 126 -0.04 -1.69 -21.60
N PRO A 127 1.02 -1.77 -20.76
CA PRO A 127 2.36 -2.08 -21.25
C PRO A 127 2.43 -3.51 -21.79
N PHE A 128 3.28 -3.74 -22.78
CA PHE A 128 3.47 -5.08 -23.36
C PHE A 128 4.13 -6.05 -22.39
N LEU A 129 5.06 -5.55 -21.57
CA LEU A 129 5.74 -6.25 -20.49
C LEU A 129 5.91 -5.26 -19.33
N ARG A 130 5.77 -5.73 -18.10
CA ARG A 130 6.10 -4.95 -16.90
C ARG A 130 6.73 -5.85 -15.85
N ALA A 131 7.82 -5.38 -15.26
CA ALA A 131 8.40 -5.92 -14.05
C ALA A 131 8.05 -5.01 -12.88
N ALA A 132 7.63 -5.59 -11.75
CA ALA A 132 7.31 -4.89 -10.51
C ALA A 132 8.14 -5.49 -9.38
N LEU A 133 9.00 -4.69 -8.76
CA LEU A 133 9.85 -5.06 -7.63
C LEU A 133 9.27 -4.48 -6.35
N SER A 134 9.25 -5.27 -5.27
CA SER A 134 8.97 -4.83 -3.90
C SER A 134 9.89 -5.55 -2.92
N TRP A 135 10.10 -5.01 -1.72
CA TRP A 135 10.94 -5.67 -0.71
C TRP A 135 10.55 -5.30 0.72
N ASP A 136 11.03 -6.10 1.68
CA ASP A 136 10.87 -5.80 3.11
C ASP A 136 12.01 -4.94 3.67
N GLY A 137 11.76 -4.26 4.79
CA GLY A 137 12.78 -3.52 5.52
C GLY A 137 13.29 -2.26 4.82
N GLN A 138 14.39 -1.70 5.36
CA GLN A 138 15.02 -0.50 4.86
C GLN A 138 16.24 -0.89 4.02
N ALA A 139 16.08 -0.91 2.71
CA ALA A 139 17.12 -1.19 1.74
C ALA A 139 16.90 -0.38 0.47
N ASP A 140 17.95 -0.31 -0.34
CA ASP A 140 17.95 0.26 -1.67
C ASP A 140 18.20 -0.87 -2.68
N LEU A 141 17.14 -1.28 -3.37
CA LEU A 141 17.14 -2.32 -4.39
C LEU A 141 16.69 -1.70 -5.72
N ASP A 142 17.53 -1.80 -6.74
CA ASP A 142 17.25 -1.29 -8.07
C ASP A 142 16.66 -2.40 -8.96
N LEU A 143 15.57 -2.09 -9.64
CA LEU A 143 15.07 -2.88 -10.76
C LEU A 143 15.78 -2.50 -12.05
N HIS A 144 16.22 -3.51 -12.80
CA HIS A 144 16.86 -3.34 -14.10
C HIS A 144 16.15 -4.17 -15.18
N MET A 145 16.04 -3.60 -16.37
CA MET A 145 15.56 -4.30 -17.57
C MET A 145 16.46 -3.97 -18.77
N ILE A 146 16.94 -4.99 -19.47
CA ILE A 146 17.70 -4.85 -20.71
C ILE A 146 16.83 -5.31 -21.88
N ASN A 147 16.67 -4.47 -22.90
CA ASN A 147 15.91 -4.81 -24.11
C ASN A 147 16.76 -5.61 -25.13
N PRO A 148 16.15 -6.10 -26.22
CA PRO A 148 16.86 -6.91 -27.22
C PRO A 148 18.03 -6.21 -27.92
N ASN A 149 18.08 -4.87 -27.91
CA ASN A 149 19.19 -4.08 -28.46
C ASN A 149 20.32 -3.83 -27.45
N GLY A 150 20.20 -4.36 -26.22
CA GLY A 150 21.18 -4.18 -25.15
C GLY A 150 21.07 -2.83 -24.42
N LEU A 151 19.99 -2.08 -24.62
CA LEU A 151 19.74 -0.86 -23.85
C LEU A 151 19.17 -1.25 -22.48
N GLU A 152 19.69 -0.63 -21.42
CA GLU A 152 19.33 -0.92 -20.03
C GLU A 152 18.54 0.23 -19.42
N CYS A 153 17.32 -0.08 -18.96
CA CYS A 153 16.48 0.81 -18.16
C CYS A 153 16.67 0.51 -16.67
N TYR A 154 16.93 1.56 -15.89
CA TYR A 154 17.17 1.56 -14.44
C TYR A 154 17.19 3.01 -13.92
N PHE A 155 17.40 3.24 -12.62
CA PHE A 155 17.28 4.58 -12.00
C PHE A 155 18.00 5.71 -12.74
N SER A 156 19.22 5.48 -13.27
CA SER A 156 19.99 6.54 -13.94
C SER A 156 19.73 6.65 -15.45
N ASN A 157 18.96 5.72 -16.01
CA ASN A 157 18.48 5.74 -17.39
C ASN A 157 17.00 5.30 -17.44
N PRO A 158 16.09 6.06 -16.80
CA PRO A 158 14.73 5.60 -16.49
C PRO A 158 13.81 5.55 -17.70
N GLN A 159 14.20 6.13 -18.84
CA GLN A 159 13.41 6.12 -20.07
C GLN A 159 14.33 5.83 -21.25
N VAL A 160 14.31 4.60 -21.75
CA VAL A 160 15.19 4.16 -22.84
C VAL A 160 14.57 3.01 -23.63
N GLY A 161 14.68 3.08 -24.96
CA GLY A 161 14.40 1.93 -25.83
C GLY A 161 13.02 1.31 -25.65
N GLY A 162 11.99 2.13 -25.43
CA GLY A 162 10.60 1.71 -25.20
C GLY A 162 10.27 1.29 -23.77
N MET A 163 11.26 1.32 -22.88
CA MET A 163 11.12 0.99 -21.46
C MET A 163 11.09 2.26 -20.62
N GLU A 164 10.28 2.24 -19.57
CA GLU A 164 10.11 3.35 -18.63
C GLU A 164 10.06 2.81 -17.20
N LEU A 165 10.91 3.35 -16.33
CA LEU A 165 10.85 3.22 -14.86
C LEU A 165 9.90 4.29 -14.33
N ASP A 166 8.91 3.91 -13.53
CA ASP A 166 7.83 4.79 -13.09
C ASP A 166 8.22 5.75 -11.95
N VAL A 167 8.63 5.21 -10.81
CA VAL A 167 9.04 5.95 -9.61
C VAL A 167 10.28 5.27 -9.06
N ASP A 168 11.38 6.01 -9.05
CA ASP A 168 12.62 5.64 -8.36
C ASP A 168 12.38 5.76 -6.84
N ASN A 169 12.29 4.63 -6.14
CA ASN A 169 12.01 4.59 -4.72
C ASN A 169 13.28 4.24 -3.93
N THR A 170 14.14 5.25 -3.78
CA THR A 170 15.40 5.18 -3.00
C THR A 170 15.22 4.95 -1.48
N SER A 171 13.99 4.88 -0.95
CA SER A 171 13.76 4.64 0.49
C SER A 171 12.45 3.94 0.81
N GLY A 172 12.49 2.68 1.26
CA GLY A 172 11.32 2.00 1.83
C GLY A 172 11.12 0.59 1.30
N PHE A 173 9.85 0.21 1.05
CA PHE A 173 9.40 -1.15 0.72
C PHE A 173 9.21 -1.41 -0.79
N GLY A 174 9.70 -0.50 -1.65
CA GLY A 174 9.22 -0.38 -3.02
C GLY A 174 7.71 -0.02 -3.08
N PRO A 175 7.04 -0.11 -4.24
CA PRO A 175 7.52 -0.78 -5.44
C PRO A 175 8.30 0.11 -6.42
N GLU A 176 9.14 -0.52 -7.23
CA GLU A 176 9.68 0.02 -8.50
C GLU A 176 9.07 -0.76 -9.67
N ASN A 177 8.63 -0.09 -10.74
CA ASN A 177 8.15 -0.76 -11.94
C ASN A 177 8.89 -0.30 -13.19
N ILE A 178 9.39 -1.25 -13.98
CA ILE A 178 9.80 -1.00 -15.36
C ILE A 178 8.74 -1.55 -16.31
N SER A 179 8.20 -0.69 -17.17
CA SER A 179 7.17 -1.01 -18.16
C SER A 179 7.68 -0.81 -19.58
N VAL A 180 7.29 -1.70 -20.50
CA VAL A 180 7.53 -1.55 -21.94
C VAL A 180 6.26 -1.01 -22.59
N THR A 181 6.20 0.29 -22.85
CA THR A 181 4.94 1.01 -23.16
C THR A 181 4.80 1.40 -24.63
N THR A 182 5.89 1.84 -25.27
CA THR A 182 5.92 2.26 -26.68
C THR A 182 7.11 1.62 -27.40
N ASP A 183 7.06 1.57 -28.73
CA ASP A 183 8.18 1.13 -29.57
C ASP A 183 8.78 -0.22 -29.13
N THR A 184 7.92 -1.19 -28.82
CA THR A 184 8.33 -2.53 -28.44
C THR A 184 9.25 -3.12 -29.47
N ILE A 185 10.43 -3.53 -29.02
CA ILE A 185 11.38 -4.27 -29.83
C ILE A 185 11.09 -5.76 -29.63
N PRO A 186 10.77 -6.52 -30.69
CA PRO A 186 10.62 -7.97 -30.60
C PRO A 186 11.91 -8.63 -30.11
N GLY A 187 11.78 -9.64 -29.25
CA GLY A 187 12.91 -10.38 -28.72
C GLY A 187 12.95 -10.44 -27.20
N LEU A 188 14.13 -10.76 -26.68
CA LEU A 188 14.38 -11.06 -25.28
C LEU A 188 14.57 -9.79 -24.45
N TYR A 189 13.81 -9.65 -23.37
CA TYR A 189 14.04 -8.67 -22.32
C TYR A 189 14.57 -9.38 -21.08
N ASN A 190 15.76 -9.01 -20.62
CA ASN A 190 16.35 -9.56 -19.40
C ASN A 190 15.97 -8.68 -18.21
N VAL A 191 15.44 -9.27 -17.15
CA VAL A 191 15.06 -8.56 -15.92
C VAL A 191 15.93 -9.06 -14.77
N PHE A 192 16.48 -8.13 -14.01
CA PHE A 192 17.27 -8.44 -12.83
C PHE A 192 17.13 -7.37 -11.75
N VAL A 193 17.50 -7.73 -10.52
CA VAL A 193 17.50 -6.83 -9.36
C VAL A 193 18.91 -6.67 -8.84
N ARG A 194 19.32 -5.44 -8.56
CA ARG A 194 20.60 -5.13 -7.92
C ARG A 194 20.38 -4.60 -6.51
N ASN A 195 21.14 -5.14 -5.55
CA ASN A 195 21.11 -4.65 -4.18
C ASN A 195 22.12 -3.51 -4.01
N PHE A 196 21.71 -2.29 -4.36
CA PHE A 196 22.57 -1.11 -4.35
C PHE A 196 23.13 -0.80 -2.96
N SER A 197 22.27 -0.87 -1.94
CA SER A 197 22.68 -0.67 -0.54
C SER A 197 23.57 -1.77 0.04
N SER A 198 23.70 -2.91 -0.64
CA SER A 198 24.36 -4.12 -0.13
C SER A 198 23.75 -4.63 1.20
N THR A 199 22.47 -4.35 1.44
CA THR A 199 21.79 -4.72 2.68
C THR A 199 21.39 -6.19 2.65
N LEU A 200 21.86 -6.96 3.64
CA LEU A 200 21.54 -8.38 3.75
C LEU A 200 20.30 -8.63 4.62
N GLY A 201 19.67 -9.80 4.44
CA GLY A 201 18.49 -10.19 5.21
C GLY A 201 17.18 -9.58 4.71
N ILE A 202 17.22 -8.97 3.53
CA ILE A 202 16.08 -8.35 2.85
C ILE A 202 15.49 -9.36 1.87
N THR A 203 14.18 -9.54 1.91
CA THR A 203 13.41 -10.34 0.97
C THR A 203 12.80 -9.43 -0.08
N ALA A 204 13.20 -9.64 -1.34
CA ALA A 204 12.58 -9.00 -2.49
C ALA A 204 11.58 -9.94 -3.16
N ASN A 205 10.52 -9.38 -3.73
CA ASN A 205 9.54 -10.03 -4.58
C ASN A 205 9.49 -9.31 -5.92
N VAL A 206 9.56 -10.07 -7.02
CA VAL A 206 9.39 -9.56 -8.37
C VAL A 206 8.22 -10.25 -9.04
N LYS A 207 7.31 -9.46 -9.60
CA LYS A 207 6.19 -9.91 -10.42
C LYS A 207 6.36 -9.43 -11.84
N ILE A 208 6.12 -10.32 -12.80
CA ILE A 208 6.23 -10.03 -14.23
C ILE A 208 4.86 -10.17 -14.87
N PHE A 209 4.44 -9.11 -15.53
CA PHE A 209 3.17 -9.00 -16.21
C PHE A 209 3.40 -8.87 -17.71
N LYS A 210 2.56 -9.53 -18.50
CA LYS A 210 2.57 -9.44 -19.97
C LYS A 210 1.19 -9.11 -20.47
N TYR A 211 1.09 -8.22 -21.46
CA TYR A 211 -0.18 -7.91 -22.09
C TYR A 211 -0.76 -9.14 -22.80
N ASN A 212 -2.00 -9.48 -22.47
CA ASN A 212 -2.77 -10.55 -23.08
C ASN A 212 -3.89 -9.96 -23.97
N PRO A 213 -3.73 -10.00 -25.31
CA PRO A 213 -4.68 -9.38 -26.23
C PRO A 213 -6.04 -10.08 -26.27
N ASN A 214 -6.18 -11.30 -25.71
CA ASN A 214 -7.45 -12.01 -25.70
C ASN A 214 -8.42 -11.46 -24.64
N ILE A 215 -7.87 -10.88 -23.57
CA ILE A 215 -8.62 -10.29 -22.47
C ILE A 215 -8.44 -8.77 -22.39
N ASP A 216 -7.54 -8.21 -23.19
CA ASP A 216 -7.21 -6.78 -23.22
C ASP A 216 -6.75 -6.25 -21.84
N GLU A 217 -5.93 -7.05 -21.16
CA GLU A 217 -5.39 -6.80 -19.81
C GLU A 217 -3.96 -7.35 -19.69
N GLU A 218 -3.27 -6.97 -18.61
CA GLU A 218 -2.03 -7.65 -18.20
C GLU A 218 -2.34 -8.98 -17.49
N GLU A 219 -1.53 -9.99 -17.79
CA GLU A 219 -1.53 -11.28 -17.11
C GLU A 219 -0.22 -11.44 -16.33
N LEU A 220 -0.31 -11.87 -15.06
CA LEU A 220 0.87 -12.27 -14.29
C LEU A 220 1.44 -13.57 -14.89
N ILE A 221 2.66 -13.51 -15.41
CA ILE A 221 3.32 -14.65 -16.06
C ILE A 221 4.46 -15.24 -15.23
N ASP A 222 4.97 -14.49 -14.25
CA ASP A 222 6.01 -14.96 -13.35
C ASP A 222 5.97 -14.19 -12.02
N GLU A 223 6.23 -14.89 -10.92
CA GLU A 223 6.37 -14.31 -9.59
C GLU A 223 7.47 -15.06 -8.85
N GLN A 224 8.47 -14.32 -8.39
CA GLN A 224 9.60 -14.88 -7.68
C GLN A 224 9.92 -14.07 -6.44
N SER A 225 10.57 -14.70 -5.47
CA SER A 225 11.08 -14.01 -4.29
C SER A 225 12.49 -14.48 -3.96
N ARG A 226 13.35 -13.56 -3.53
CA ARG A 226 14.73 -13.85 -3.14
C ARG A 226 15.08 -13.15 -1.83
N LEU A 227 15.63 -13.91 -0.90
CA LEU A 227 16.35 -13.38 0.25
C LEU A 227 17.78 -13.01 -0.18
N PHE A 228 18.15 -11.73 -0.04
CA PHE A 228 19.52 -11.28 -0.25
C PHE A 228 20.41 -11.69 0.93
N SER A 229 21.07 -12.85 0.76
CA SER A 229 22.14 -13.34 1.66
C SER A 229 23.54 -13.06 1.13
N ASP A 230 23.62 -12.42 -0.03
CA ASP A 230 24.81 -11.96 -0.73
C ASP A 230 24.49 -10.66 -1.50
N VAL A 231 25.52 -10.05 -2.12
CA VAL A 231 25.41 -8.78 -2.85
C VAL A 231 25.36 -8.95 -4.38
N ASN A 232 25.21 -10.19 -4.88
CA ASN A 232 25.20 -10.43 -6.31
C ASN A 232 23.84 -10.08 -6.91
N ASP A 233 23.87 -9.55 -8.13
CA ASP A 233 22.69 -9.31 -8.94
C ASP A 233 21.80 -10.57 -9.01
N TRP A 234 20.50 -10.35 -8.86
CA TRP A 234 19.50 -11.39 -9.01
C TRP A 234 18.96 -11.38 -10.43
N ILE A 235 19.36 -12.35 -11.25
CA ILE A 235 18.70 -12.56 -12.54
C ILE A 235 17.32 -13.16 -12.27
N VAL A 236 16.28 -12.37 -12.53
CA VAL A 236 14.88 -12.81 -12.37
C VAL A 236 14.52 -13.71 -13.54
N GLY A 237 14.81 -13.27 -14.76
CA GLY A 237 14.57 -14.10 -15.94
C GLY A 237 14.65 -13.33 -17.26
N ASP A 238 14.34 -14.07 -18.32
CA ASP A 238 14.30 -13.58 -19.69
C ASP A 238 12.89 -13.71 -20.26
N TYR A 239 12.32 -12.61 -20.75
CA TYR A 239 10.94 -12.54 -21.21
C TYR A 239 10.86 -12.07 -22.66
N THR A 240 10.29 -12.92 -23.53
CA THR A 240 10.21 -12.63 -24.96
C THR A 240 8.92 -11.91 -25.34
N LEU A 241 9.04 -10.81 -26.07
CA LEU A 241 7.95 -10.15 -26.77
C LEU A 241 7.95 -10.55 -28.27
N PRO A 242 6.76 -10.77 -28.87
CA PRO A 242 6.61 -11.22 -30.26
C PRO A 242 6.96 -10.16 -31.30
#